data_AF-A0A4Y2UDZ2-F1
#
_entry.id   AF-A0A4Y2UDZ2-F1
#
_cell.length_a   1.000
_cell.length_b   1.000
_cell.length_c   1.000
_cell.angle_alpha   90.00
_cell.angle_beta   90.00
_cell.angle_gamma   90.00
#
_symmetry.space_group_name_H-M   'P 1'
#
loop_
_entity.id
_entity.type
_entity.pdbx_description
1 polymer ?
#
loop_
_entity_poly.entity_id
_entity_poly.type
_entity_poly.pdbx_seq_one_letter_code
_entity_poly.pdbx_strand_id
1 'polypeptide(L)'
;MSVREITTASRLQISKNTVHRRIIESGYMIHAKITLRLPLSKPHISKRLQWAHNHMSYGDKCMSVLFSDEEKWNRDGPDGNIKYWHDLRKEPRSFFSRQSGGRSVMVWAAFNFNDQVGLAFLDGRQNSPKYIETLENQLCHL
;
A
#
# COMPACT_ATOMS: atom_id res chain seq x y z
N MET A 1 9.49 -7.06 13.67
CA MET A 1 10.92 -7.35 13.72
C MET A 1 11.22 -8.40 12.66
N SER A 2 12.20 -8.18 11.78
CA SER A 2 12.70 -9.23 10.90
C SER A 2 13.74 -10.09 11.64
N VAL A 3 14.00 -11.31 11.16
CA VAL A 3 15.07 -12.17 11.71
C VAL A 3 16.43 -11.45 11.65
N ARG A 4 16.66 -10.67 10.59
CA ARG A 4 17.88 -9.84 10.46
C ARG A 4 17.96 -8.77 11.53
N GLU A 5 16.88 -8.04 11.79
CA GLU A 5 16.82 -7.03 12.85
C GLU A 5 17.07 -7.63 14.23
N ILE A 6 16.55 -8.83 14.50
CA ILE A 6 16.77 -9.55 15.78
C ILE A 6 18.25 -9.95 15.93
N THR A 7 18.85 -10.51 14.88
CA THR A 7 20.28 -10.86 14.89
C THR A 7 21.13 -9.61 15.15
N THR A 8 20.89 -8.52 14.43
CA THR A 8 21.64 -7.26 14.61
C THR A 8 21.43 -6.66 16.01
N ALA A 9 20.19 -6.65 16.52
CA ALA A 9 19.88 -6.09 17.84
C ALA A 9 20.47 -6.92 19.00
N SER A 10 20.58 -8.25 18.82
CA SER A 10 21.14 -9.14 19.84
C SER A 10 22.64 -8.93 20.06
N ARG A 11 23.36 -8.37 19.08
CA ARG A 11 24.84 -8.25 19.06
C ARG A 11 25.59 -9.57 19.29
N LEU A 12 24.89 -10.69 19.20
CA LEU A 12 25.46 -12.02 19.34
C LEU A 12 25.80 -12.57 17.94
N GLN A 13 26.90 -13.32 17.84
CA GLN A 13 27.23 -14.09 16.65
C GLN A 13 26.36 -15.36 16.59
N ILE A 14 25.07 -15.18 16.29
CA ILE A 14 24.09 -16.27 16.21
C ILE A 14 23.59 -16.46 14.78
N SER A 15 23.42 -17.72 14.39
CA SER A 15 22.88 -18.06 13.08
C SER A 15 21.41 -17.65 12.97
N LYS A 16 20.97 -17.33 11.74
CA LYS A 16 19.55 -17.02 11.45
C LYS A 16 18.62 -18.17 11.84
N ASN A 17 19.07 -19.41 11.72
CA ASN A 17 18.30 -20.60 12.07
C ASN A 17 18.08 -20.70 13.58
N THR A 18 19.09 -20.38 14.39
CA THR A 18 18.95 -20.34 15.86
C THR A 18 17.92 -19.30 16.28
N VAL A 19 17.95 -18.11 15.65
CA VAL A 19 16.95 -17.06 15.90
C VAL A 19 15.55 -17.53 15.50
N HIS A 20 15.40 -18.11 14.31
CA HIS A 20 14.11 -18.60 13.82
C HIS A 20 13.51 -19.67 14.74
N ARG A 21 14.33 -20.64 15.18
CA ARG A 21 13.91 -21.69 16.12
C ARG A 21 13.44 -21.08 17.44
N ARG A 22 14.19 -20.13 18.01
CA ARG A 22 13.82 -19.45 19.26
C ARG A 22 12.52 -18.65 19.15
N ILE A 23 12.26 -18.03 17.98
CA ILE A 23 10.99 -17.33 17.72
C ILE A 23 9.81 -18.31 17.70
N ILE A 24 9.98 -19.48 17.07
CA ILE A 24 8.93 -20.51 17.03
C ILE A 24 8.71 -21.09 18.43
N GLU A 25 9.78 -21.43 19.15
CA GLU A 25 9.72 -21.99 20.50
C GLU A 25 9.10 -21.03 21.53
N SER A 26 9.15 -19.71 21.30
CA SER A 26 8.69 -18.74 22.29
C SER A 26 7.17 -18.74 22.47
N GLY A 27 6.39 -19.21 21.49
CA GLY A 27 4.93 -19.34 21.57
C GLY A 27 4.13 -18.02 21.58
N TYR A 28 4.77 -16.88 21.85
CA TYR A 28 4.15 -15.54 21.85
C TYR A 28 4.52 -14.68 20.65
N MET A 29 5.27 -15.21 19.68
CA MET A 29 5.64 -14.50 18.45
C MET A 29 4.85 -15.03 17.26
N ILE A 30 4.12 -14.15 16.57
CA ILE A 30 3.36 -14.50 15.37
C ILE A 30 3.90 -13.77 14.15
N HIS A 31 3.75 -14.38 12.98
CA HIS A 31 4.05 -13.72 11.72
C HIS A 31 2.86 -12.86 11.31
N ALA A 32 3.01 -11.54 11.39
CA ALA A 32 1.94 -10.57 11.15
C ALA A 32 2.23 -9.69 9.94
N LYS A 33 1.17 -9.23 9.27
CA LYS A 33 1.24 -8.19 8.25
C LYS A 33 1.09 -6.82 8.91
N ILE A 34 1.93 -5.87 8.55
CA ILE A 34 1.78 -4.49 9.00
C ILE A 34 0.55 -3.89 8.32
N THR A 35 -0.38 -3.40 9.12
CA THR A 35 -1.55 -2.68 8.64
C THR A 35 -1.21 -1.20 8.46
N LEU A 36 -1.11 -0.77 7.20
CA LEU A 36 -1.13 0.64 6.82
C LEU A 36 -2.57 1.15 7.00
N ARG A 37 -2.92 1.69 8.16
CA ARG A 37 -4.22 2.34 8.37
C ARG A 37 -4.01 3.76 8.85
N LEU A 38 -4.37 4.72 8.01
CA LEU A 38 -4.65 6.07 8.47
C LEU A 38 -5.93 6.03 9.31
N PRO A 39 -5.94 6.57 10.53
CA PRO A 39 -7.16 6.65 11.32
C PRO A 39 -8.18 7.55 10.59
N LEU A 40 -9.36 7.01 10.32
CA LEU A 40 -10.46 7.77 9.71
C LEU A 40 -11.14 8.64 10.77
N SER A 41 -11.34 9.92 10.48
CA SER A 41 -12.14 10.80 11.32
C SER A 41 -13.62 10.42 11.23
N LYS A 42 -14.43 10.75 12.26
CA LYS A 42 -15.89 10.57 12.23
C LYS A 42 -16.55 11.15 10.96
N PRO A 43 -16.20 12.37 10.50
CA PRO A 43 -16.73 12.89 9.23
C PRO A 43 -16.36 12.04 8.02
N HIS A 44 -15.13 11.50 7.94
CA HIS A 44 -14.74 10.61 6.84
C HIS A 44 -15.58 9.32 6.84
N ILE A 45 -15.82 8.73 8.02
CA ILE A 45 -16.64 7.53 8.14
C ILE A 45 -18.06 7.80 7.65
N SER A 46 -18.69 8.90 8.10
CA SER A 46 -20.04 9.27 7.70
C SER A 46 -20.15 9.49 6.18
N LYS A 47 -19.25 10.28 5.58
CA LYS A 47 -19.24 10.52 4.13
C LYS A 47 -19.07 9.24 3.31
N ARG A 48 -18.15 8.35 3.73
CA ARG A 48 -17.91 7.07 3.05
C ARG A 48 -19.12 6.14 3.17
N LEU A 49 -19.77 6.10 4.33
CA LEU A 49 -20.98 5.30 4.54
C LEU A 49 -22.13 5.80 3.67
N GLN A 50 -22.35 7.11 3.62
CA GLN A 50 -23.37 7.71 2.75
C GLN A 50 -23.11 7.41 1.27
N TRP A 51 -21.85 7.55 0.82
CA TRP A 51 -21.47 7.22 -0.55
C TRP A 51 -21.77 5.75 -0.86
N ALA A 52 -21.42 4.82 0.04
CA ALA A 52 -21.69 3.40 -0.13
C ALA A 52 -23.19 3.09 -0.19
N HIS A 53 -24.01 3.69 0.67
CA HIS A 53 -25.46 3.54 0.60
C HIS A 53 -26.04 4.03 -0.73
N ASN A 54 -25.58 5.18 -1.22
CA ASN A 54 -26.05 5.75 -2.48
C ASN A 54 -25.66 4.90 -3.71
N HIS A 55 -24.57 4.15 -3.63
CA HIS A 55 -24.03 3.34 -4.74
C HIS A 55 -24.22 1.83 -4.51
N MET A 56 -24.98 1.41 -3.49
CA MET A 56 -25.21 -0.02 -3.21
C MET A 56 -26.02 -0.70 -4.33
N SER A 57 -26.93 0.06 -4.95
CA SER A 57 -27.75 -0.38 -6.08
C SER A 57 -27.11 -0.12 -7.45
N TYR A 58 -25.84 0.29 -7.51
CA TYR A 58 -25.20 0.60 -8.79
C TYR A 58 -25.05 -0.62 -9.71
N GLY A 59 -25.01 -1.85 -9.17
CA GLY A 59 -25.05 -3.09 -9.93
C GLY A 59 -24.18 -3.07 -11.20
N ASP A 60 -24.78 -3.37 -12.34
CA ASP A 60 -24.11 -3.45 -13.64
C ASP A 60 -23.59 -2.08 -14.14
N LYS A 61 -24.07 -0.95 -13.60
CA LYS A 61 -23.53 0.38 -13.95
C LYS A 61 -22.07 0.53 -13.52
N CYS A 62 -21.61 -0.26 -12.56
CA CYS A 62 -20.19 -0.31 -12.18
C CYS A 62 -19.31 -0.72 -13.36
N MET A 63 -19.84 -1.50 -14.32
CA MET A 63 -19.08 -1.98 -15.47
C MET A 63 -18.66 -0.86 -16.43
N SER A 64 -19.42 0.23 -16.48
CA SER A 64 -19.10 1.40 -17.30
C SER A 64 -18.29 2.46 -16.55
N VAL A 65 -17.94 2.22 -15.27
CA VAL A 65 -17.12 3.16 -14.50
C VAL A 65 -15.65 2.93 -14.85
N LEU A 66 -14.99 3.99 -15.32
CA LEU A 66 -13.54 4.02 -15.46
C LEU A 66 -12.93 4.42 -14.11
N PHE A 67 -12.20 3.49 -13.51
CA PHE A 67 -11.39 3.75 -12.32
C PHE A 67 -10.01 4.20 -12.74
N SER A 68 -9.46 5.21 -12.07
CA SER A 68 -8.10 5.67 -12.28
C SER A 68 -7.44 5.97 -10.94
N ASP A 69 -6.14 5.74 -10.84
CA ASP A 69 -5.36 6.08 -9.65
C ASP A 69 -3.89 6.34 -10.00
N GLU A 70 -3.19 7.07 -9.13
CA GLU A 70 -1.74 7.20 -9.16
C GLU A 70 -1.10 6.33 -8.09
N GLU A 71 -0.18 5.45 -8.49
CA GLU A 71 0.64 4.69 -7.54
C GLU A 71 2.10 5.11 -7.64
N LYS A 72 2.69 5.39 -6.48
CA LYS A 72 4.13 5.65 -6.35
C LYS A 72 4.83 4.36 -5.97
N TRP A 73 5.65 3.84 -6.89
CA TRP A 73 6.47 2.66 -6.68
C TRP A 73 7.87 3.04 -6.19
N ASN A 74 8.20 2.61 -4.98
CA ASN A 74 9.55 2.79 -4.43
C ASN A 74 10.45 1.60 -4.80
N ARG A 75 11.68 1.87 -5.24
CA ARG A 75 12.64 0.79 -5.56
C ARG A 75 13.14 0.04 -4.31
N ASP A 76 12.91 0.59 -3.12
CA ASP A 76 13.57 0.19 -1.88
C ASP A 76 12.85 -0.94 -1.10
N GLY A 77 11.69 -1.42 -1.57
CA GLY A 77 11.02 -2.57 -0.96
C GLY A 77 9.49 -2.54 -1.08
N PRO A 78 8.80 -3.58 -0.61
CA PRO A 78 7.38 -3.76 -0.81
C PRO A 78 6.57 -2.64 -0.13
N ASP A 79 5.95 -1.78 -0.95
CA ASP A 79 5.04 -0.72 -0.54
C ASP A 79 3.80 -1.35 0.15
N GLY A 80 3.82 -1.36 1.48
CA GLY A 80 2.69 -1.80 2.30
C GLY A 80 2.50 -3.31 2.49
N ASN A 81 3.24 -4.17 1.78
CA ASN A 81 3.25 -5.62 2.05
C ASN A 81 4.42 -6.04 2.95
N ILE A 82 4.63 -5.29 4.03
CA ILE A 82 5.67 -5.58 5.01
C ILE A 82 5.12 -6.60 6.01
N LYS A 83 5.74 -7.78 6.04
CA LYS A 83 5.49 -8.81 7.06
C LYS A 83 6.58 -8.77 8.12
N TYR A 84 6.22 -9.06 9.36
CA TYR A 84 7.14 -9.01 10.48
C TYR A 84 6.77 -10.03 11.55
N TRP A 85 7.75 -10.43 12.37
CA TRP A 85 7.47 -11.12 13.61
C TRP A 85 6.99 -10.12 14.66
N HIS A 86 5.76 -10.34 15.13
CA HIS A 86 5.06 -9.55 16.13
C HIS A 86 5.08 -10.29 17.46
N ASP A 87 5.54 -9.61 18.49
CA ASP A 87 5.47 -10.06 19.87
C ASP A 87 4.11 -9.66 20.45
N LEU A 88 3.28 -10.63 20.80
CA LEU A 88 1.90 -10.41 21.28
C LEU A 88 1.82 -9.59 22.57
N ARG A 89 2.94 -9.39 23.28
CA ARG A 89 3.02 -8.57 24.49
C ARG A 89 3.19 -7.08 24.18
N LYS A 90 3.34 -6.70 22.91
CA LYS A 90 3.56 -5.33 22.46
C LYS A 90 2.42 -4.92 21.55
N GLU A 91 2.18 -3.62 21.46
CA GLU A 91 1.23 -3.09 20.48
C GLU A 91 1.65 -3.40 19.04
N PRO A 92 0.69 -3.71 18.14
CA PRO A 92 0.97 -3.90 16.72
C PRO A 92 1.64 -2.68 16.10
N ARG A 93 2.65 -2.90 15.27
CA ARG A 93 3.30 -1.82 14.51
C ARG A 93 2.37 -1.36 13.38
N SER A 94 2.15 -0.06 13.31
CA SER A 94 1.70 0.65 12.12
C SER A 94 2.86 1.46 11.57
N PHE A 95 3.01 1.49 10.25
CA PHE A 95 3.92 2.41 9.56
C PHE A 95 3.08 3.29 8.64
N PHE A 96 3.59 4.49 8.35
CA PHE A 96 3.16 5.23 7.17
C PHE A 96 4.07 4.83 6.02
N SER A 97 3.53 4.80 4.79
CA SER A 97 4.38 4.71 3.61
C SER A 97 5.34 5.90 3.60
N ARG A 98 6.59 5.65 3.23
CA ARG A 98 7.59 6.72 3.10
C ARG A 98 7.15 7.65 1.97
N GLN A 99 6.91 8.91 2.30
CA GLN A 99 6.52 9.93 1.31
C GLN A 99 7.74 10.47 0.56
N SER A 100 8.92 10.47 1.18
CA SER A 100 10.16 11.08 0.67
C SER A 100 11.38 10.14 0.79
N GLY A 101 12.33 10.32 -0.14
CA GLY A 101 13.58 9.54 -0.23
C GLY A 101 13.47 8.31 -1.14
N GLY A 102 14.61 7.87 -1.69
CA GLY A 102 14.71 6.76 -2.65
C GLY A 102 14.48 7.18 -4.11
N ARG A 103 14.90 6.33 -5.06
CA ARG A 103 14.45 6.45 -6.47
C ARG A 103 13.07 5.80 -6.55
N SER A 104 12.06 6.58 -6.91
CA SER A 104 10.68 6.13 -7.08
C SER A 104 10.18 6.44 -8.47
N VAL A 105 9.26 5.63 -8.97
CA VAL A 105 8.53 5.89 -10.21
C VAL A 105 7.08 6.12 -9.86
N MET A 106 6.48 7.17 -10.41
CA MET A 106 5.04 7.40 -10.28
C MET A 106 4.38 6.91 -11.56
N VAL A 107 3.33 6.11 -11.41
CA VAL A 107 2.60 5.53 -12.53
C VAL A 107 1.13 5.89 -12.38
N TRP A 108 0.53 6.34 -13.46
CA TRP A 108 -0.92 6.48 -13.56
C TRP A 108 -1.48 5.33 -14.39
N ALA A 109 -2.62 4.81 -13.96
CA ALA A 109 -3.33 3.76 -14.65
C ALA A 109 -4.83 4.03 -14.56
N ALA A 110 -5.55 3.59 -15.58
CA ALA A 110 -7.00 3.53 -15.54
C ALA A 110 -7.51 2.21 -16.13
N PHE A 111 -8.63 1.73 -15.61
CA PHE A 111 -9.28 0.52 -16.09
C PHE A 111 -10.78 0.58 -15.83
N ASN A 112 -11.55 -0.08 -16.68
CA ASN A 112 -12.96 -0.35 -16.46
C ASN A 112 -13.15 -1.88 -16.41
N PHE A 113 -14.39 -2.37 -16.41
CA PHE A 113 -14.63 -3.82 -16.35
C PHE A 113 -14.15 -4.59 -17.60
N ASN A 114 -14.24 -3.97 -18.77
CA ASN A 114 -13.94 -4.61 -20.06
C ASN A 114 -12.50 -4.38 -20.53
N ASP A 115 -11.92 -3.22 -20.20
CA ASP A 115 -10.70 -2.69 -20.79
C ASP A 115 -9.78 -2.04 -19.75
N GLN A 116 -8.50 -1.98 -20.09
CA GLN A 116 -7.48 -1.23 -19.35
C GLN A 116 -6.83 -0.21 -20.26
N VAL A 117 -6.54 0.98 -19.72
CA VAL A 117 -5.72 1.99 -20.38
C VAL A 117 -4.25 1.63 -20.17
N GLY A 118 -3.40 2.03 -21.12
CA GLY A 118 -1.95 1.92 -20.97
C GLY A 118 -1.43 2.56 -19.67
N LEU A 119 -0.37 1.99 -19.12
CA LEU A 119 0.32 2.58 -17.98
C LEU A 119 1.08 3.84 -18.41
N ALA A 120 0.82 4.96 -17.76
CA ALA A 120 1.52 6.22 -18.00
C ALA A 120 2.58 6.44 -16.92
N PHE A 121 3.84 6.60 -17.36
CA PHE A 121 4.93 6.96 -16.48
C PHE A 121 4.95 8.48 -16.26
N LEU A 122 4.79 8.89 -15.02
CA LEU A 122 4.68 10.30 -14.66
C LEU A 122 6.01 10.84 -14.16
N ASP A 123 6.46 11.96 -14.73
CA ASP A 123 7.74 12.57 -14.34
C ASP A 123 7.58 13.65 -13.25
N GLY A 124 8.37 13.47 -12.20
CA GLY A 124 8.45 14.35 -11.04
C GLY A 124 7.12 14.49 -10.27
N ARG A 125 7.01 15.60 -9.55
CA ARG A 125 5.80 15.93 -8.77
C ARG A 125 4.66 16.31 -9.72
N GLN A 126 3.51 15.68 -9.53
CA GLN A 126 2.30 16.00 -10.27
C GLN A 126 1.66 17.30 -9.77
N ASN A 127 1.09 18.03 -10.72
CA ASN A 127 0.31 19.23 -10.51
C ASN A 127 -0.90 19.18 -11.46
N SER A 128 -1.84 20.10 -11.29
CA SER A 128 -3.07 20.11 -12.10
C SER A 128 -2.82 20.14 -13.62
N PRO A 129 -1.94 21.01 -14.17
CA PRO A 129 -1.66 21.02 -15.62
C PRO A 129 -1.10 19.70 -16.16
N LYS A 130 -0.12 19.09 -15.49
CA LYS A 130 0.45 17.79 -15.90
C LYS A 130 -0.59 16.67 -15.84
N TYR A 131 -1.50 16.75 -14.89
CA TYR A 131 -2.57 15.76 -14.78
C TYR A 131 -3.56 15.88 -15.93
N ILE A 132 -3.95 17.11 -16.30
CA ILE A 132 -4.80 17.36 -17.48
C ILE A 132 -4.12 16.79 -18.74
N GLU A 133 -2.84 17.06 -18.95
CA GLU A 133 -2.07 16.51 -20.07
C GLU A 133 -2.03 14.97 -20.05
N THR A 134 -1.90 14.36 -18.86
CA THR A 134 -1.95 12.90 -18.71
C THR A 134 -3.32 12.35 -19.12
N LEU A 135 -4.41 12.99 -18.68
CA LEU A 135 -5.76 12.59 -19.05
C LEU A 135 -6.00 12.74 -20.54
N GLU A 136 -5.59 13.86 -21.15
CA GLU A 136 -5.71 14.07 -22.60
C GLU A 136 -4.94 13.00 -23.38
N ASN A 137 -3.70 12.70 -22.99
CA ASN A 137 -2.88 11.73 -23.69
C ASN A 137 -3.36 10.28 -23.52
N GLN A 138 -3.91 9.93 -22.35
CA GLN A 138 -4.27 8.52 -22.04
C GLN A 138 -5.74 8.20 -22.30
N LEU A 139 -6.65 9.16 -22.06
CA LEU A 139 -8.09 8.94 -22.23
C LEU A 139 -8.59 9.22 -23.64
N CYS A 140 -7.87 10.00 -24.47
CA CYS A 140 -8.25 10.18 -25.88
C CYS A 140 -8.06 8.91 -26.72
N HIS A 141 -7.52 7.83 -26.16
CA HIS A 141 -7.36 6.53 -26.81
C HIS A 141 -8.35 5.45 -26.32
N LEU A 142 -9.29 5.81 -25.43
CA LEU A 142 -10.41 4.97 -25.01
C LEU A 142 -11.64 5.14 -25.91
#